data_AF-A0A1D6JFG7-F1
#
_entry.id   AF-A0A1D6JFG7-F1
#
_cell.length_a   1.000
_cell.length_b   1.000
_cell.length_c   1.000
_cell.angle_alpha   90.00
_cell.angle_beta   90.00
_cell.angle_gamma   90.00
#
_symmetry.space_group_name_H-M   'P 1'
#
loop_
_entity.id
_entity.type
_entity.pdbx_description
1 polymer ?
#
loop_
_entity_poly.entity_id
_entity_poly.type
_entity_poly.pdbx_seq_one_letter_code
_entity_poly.pdbx_strand_id
1 'polypeptide(L)'
;MWRRPGRHQQPRHAHAPGVLRRRPAGAAVRQPRTQRRVHALQPGAGSRGRAPGHRAAQEHRQAPALRHLHQVHGRHWPQCQRQLHHDRQTVFLFSSPPAVHNAPAKHLLGFEKVSLEPGQAGVVAFKVDVCKDLSVVDELGNRKVALGSHTLHVGDLKHTLNLGV
;
A
#
# COMPACT_ATOMS: atom_id res chain seq x y z
N MET A 1 49.97 38.90 -8.57
CA MET A 1 50.47 37.97 -7.53
C MET A 1 49.24 37.29 -6.92
N TRP A 2 48.88 36.07 -7.32
CA TRP A 2 47.70 35.36 -6.78
C TRP A 2 48.17 34.20 -5.91
N ARG A 3 47.89 34.26 -4.60
CA ARG A 3 48.21 33.18 -3.65
C ARG A 3 47.16 32.08 -3.78
N ARG A 4 47.61 30.81 -3.90
CA ARG A 4 46.73 29.63 -3.89
C ARG A 4 46.09 29.46 -2.51
N PRO A 5 44.81 29.05 -2.40
CA PRO A 5 44.23 28.65 -1.12
C PRO A 5 44.75 27.28 -0.71
N GLY A 6 45.13 27.15 0.57
CA GLY A 6 45.59 25.90 1.18
C GLY A 6 44.48 24.86 1.28
N ARG A 7 44.82 23.60 1.02
CA ARG A 7 43.93 22.45 1.21
C ARG A 7 43.70 22.23 2.71
N HIS A 8 42.51 22.55 3.19
CA HIS A 8 42.02 22.03 4.47
C HIS A 8 41.73 20.53 4.30
N GLN A 9 42.45 19.68 5.02
CA GLN A 9 42.11 18.27 5.15
C GLN A 9 41.07 18.11 6.26
N GLN A 10 39.88 17.61 5.90
CA GLN A 10 38.86 17.21 6.87
C GLN A 10 39.27 15.88 7.54
N PRO A 11 39.12 15.73 8.87
CA PRO A 11 39.33 14.46 9.54
C PRO A 11 38.20 13.48 9.18
N ARG A 12 38.57 12.25 8.82
CA ARG A 12 37.65 11.16 8.54
C ARG A 12 37.06 10.65 9.85
N HIS A 13 35.76 10.87 10.07
CA HIS A 13 35.02 10.22 11.15
C HIS A 13 34.82 8.74 10.83
N ALA A 14 35.32 7.87 11.70
CA ALA A 14 35.09 6.43 11.64
C ALA A 14 33.66 6.11 12.12
N HIS A 15 32.87 5.46 11.27
CA HIS A 15 31.56 4.92 11.64
C HIS A 15 31.74 3.62 12.44
N ALA A 16 31.26 3.60 13.68
CA ALA A 16 31.09 2.38 14.44
C ALA A 16 29.85 1.61 13.91
N PRO A 17 29.93 0.28 13.69
CA PRO A 17 28.76 -0.51 13.33
C PRO A 17 27.82 -0.67 14.53
N GLY A 18 26.60 -0.17 14.40
CA GLY A 18 25.54 -0.34 15.39
C GLY A 18 25.09 -1.80 15.50
N VAL A 19 25.03 -2.30 16.74
CA VAL A 19 24.55 -3.64 17.08
C VAL A 19 23.04 -3.72 16.86
N LEU A 20 22.61 -4.51 15.87
CA LEU A 20 21.21 -4.75 15.56
C LEU A 20 20.56 -5.65 16.63
N ARG A 21 19.81 -5.07 17.57
CA ARG A 21 19.00 -5.85 18.53
C ARG A 21 17.77 -6.42 17.82
N ARG A 22 17.68 -7.74 17.73
CA ARG A 22 16.50 -8.47 17.25
C ARG A 22 15.33 -8.28 18.21
N ARG A 23 14.17 -7.86 17.70
CA ARG A 23 12.89 -7.83 18.44
C ARG A 23 12.19 -9.21 18.35
N PRO A 24 11.58 -9.71 19.44
CA PRO A 24 10.81 -10.94 19.41
C PRO A 24 9.47 -10.76 18.68
N ALA A 25 9.02 -11.83 18.02
CA ALA A 25 7.79 -11.90 17.25
C ALA A 25 6.56 -11.85 18.18
N GLY A 26 5.68 -10.87 17.95
CA GLY A 26 4.38 -10.75 18.60
C GLY A 26 3.39 -11.81 18.11
N ALA A 27 2.63 -12.36 19.06
CA ALA A 27 1.69 -13.47 18.90
C ALA A 27 0.54 -13.18 17.91
N ALA A 28 0.12 -14.24 17.22
CA ALA A 28 -0.97 -14.23 16.25
C ALA A 28 -2.33 -13.97 16.92
N VAL A 29 -3.01 -12.90 16.49
CA VAL A 29 -4.40 -12.60 16.82
C VAL A 29 -5.31 -13.54 16.02
N ARG A 30 -6.14 -14.32 16.73
CA ARG A 30 -7.16 -15.21 16.14
C ARG A 30 -8.32 -14.37 15.59
N GLN A 31 -8.66 -14.57 14.32
CA GLN A 31 -9.90 -14.06 13.72
C GLN A 31 -11.08 -15.02 13.97
N PRO A 32 -12.28 -14.51 14.30
CA PRO A 32 -13.50 -15.31 14.29
C PRO A 32 -14.05 -15.47 12.86
N ARG A 33 -14.22 -16.74 12.46
CA ARG A 33 -14.93 -17.14 11.24
C ARG A 33 -16.43 -17.13 11.51
N THR A 34 -17.19 -16.32 10.78
CA THR A 34 -18.64 -16.50 10.64
C THR A 34 -18.96 -16.73 9.17
N GLN A 35 -19.09 -18.01 8.80
CA GLN A 35 -19.67 -18.41 7.52
C GLN A 35 -21.19 -18.43 7.65
N ARG A 36 -21.89 -17.65 6.82
CA ARG A 36 -23.34 -17.73 6.69
C ARG A 36 -23.67 -18.55 5.45
N ARG A 37 -23.93 -19.83 5.65
CA ARG A 37 -24.37 -20.80 4.64
C ARG A 37 -25.88 -20.66 4.47
N VAL A 38 -26.34 -20.19 3.32
CA VAL A 38 -27.76 -20.15 2.95
C VAL A 38 -28.08 -21.36 2.07
N HIS A 39 -28.96 -22.23 2.58
CA HIS A 39 -29.52 -23.36 1.86
C HIS A 39 -30.76 -22.89 1.07
N ALA A 40 -30.80 -23.16 -0.23
CA ALA A 40 -32.02 -23.01 -1.03
C ALA A 40 -32.76 -24.35 -1.06
N LEU A 41 -34.01 -24.33 -0.57
CA LEU A 41 -34.98 -25.41 -0.68
C LEU A 41 -35.43 -25.59 -2.13
N GLN A 42 -35.56 -26.84 -2.57
CA GLN A 42 -36.32 -27.21 -3.77
C GLN A 42 -37.77 -27.54 -3.39
N PRO A 43 -38.74 -27.24 -4.28
CA PRO A 43 -39.93 -28.06 -4.51
C PRO A 43 -39.87 -28.63 -5.93
N GLY A 44 -40.37 -29.80 -6.30
CA GLY A 44 -41.45 -30.63 -5.79
C GLY A 44 -42.16 -31.20 -7.03
N ALA A 45 -42.22 -32.53 -7.16
CA ALA A 45 -42.64 -33.24 -8.37
C ALA A 45 -44.15 -33.16 -8.66
N GLY A 46 -44.52 -33.18 -9.95
CA GLY A 46 -45.89 -33.32 -10.44
C GLY A 46 -45.91 -34.12 -11.76
N SER A 47 -46.84 -35.07 -11.86
CA SER A 47 -46.77 -36.25 -12.72
C SER A 47 -47.82 -36.32 -13.85
N ARG A 48 -47.52 -37.14 -14.87
CA ARG A 48 -48.38 -37.91 -15.81
C ARG A 48 -48.86 -37.25 -17.12
N GLY A 49 -48.71 -38.02 -18.20
CA GLY A 49 -49.46 -37.91 -19.45
C GLY A 49 -48.80 -38.68 -20.60
N ARG A 50 -49.35 -39.83 -20.99
CA ARG A 50 -48.87 -40.74 -22.05
C ARG A 50 -49.78 -40.62 -23.27
N ALA A 51 -49.23 -40.54 -24.48
CA ALA A 51 -49.86 -41.06 -25.71
C ALA A 51 -48.86 -41.15 -26.88
N PRO A 52 -49.07 -42.04 -27.88
CA PRO A 52 -48.06 -42.50 -28.82
C PRO A 52 -48.22 -41.91 -30.23
N GLY A 53 -47.21 -42.08 -31.09
CA GLY A 53 -47.46 -42.05 -32.54
C GLY A 53 -46.28 -41.76 -33.45
N HIS A 54 -46.03 -42.74 -34.33
CA HIS A 54 -45.56 -42.62 -35.71
C HIS A 54 -44.05 -42.60 -36.01
N ARG A 55 -43.65 -43.74 -36.59
CA ARG A 55 -42.50 -44.08 -37.42
C ARG A 55 -42.22 -43.00 -38.48
N ALA A 56 -40.97 -42.55 -38.57
CA ALA A 56 -40.36 -42.14 -39.83
C ALA A 56 -38.92 -42.65 -39.82
N ALA A 57 -38.62 -43.54 -40.76
CA ALA A 57 -37.26 -43.99 -41.03
C ALA A 57 -36.47 -42.81 -41.61
N GLN A 58 -35.35 -42.45 -40.98
CA GLN A 58 -34.43 -41.45 -41.51
C GLN A 58 -33.08 -42.13 -41.72
N GLU A 59 -32.72 -42.23 -43.00
CA GLU A 59 -31.53 -42.90 -43.51
C GLU A 59 -30.26 -42.15 -43.08
N HIS A 60 -29.43 -42.83 -42.30
CA HIS A 60 -28.14 -42.33 -41.84
C HIS A 60 -27.11 -42.37 -42.98
N ARG A 61 -26.97 -41.26 -43.72
CA ARG A 61 -25.71 -40.98 -44.43
C ARG A 61 -24.78 -40.20 -43.50
N GLN A 62 -24.04 -40.93 -42.66
CA GLN A 62 -22.89 -40.38 -41.95
C GLN A 62 -21.80 -40.07 -42.99
N ALA A 63 -21.57 -38.78 -43.26
CA ALA A 63 -20.34 -38.33 -43.90
C ALA A 63 -19.18 -38.44 -42.89
N PRO A 64 -17.95 -38.81 -43.31
CA PRO A 64 -16.82 -38.83 -42.41
C PRO A 64 -16.53 -37.40 -41.94
N ALA A 65 -16.62 -37.19 -40.63
CA ALA A 65 -16.13 -35.96 -40.02
C ALA A 65 -14.62 -35.90 -40.23
N LEU A 66 -14.18 -35.03 -41.14
CA LEU A 66 -12.79 -34.61 -41.27
C LEU A 66 -12.38 -33.98 -39.94
N ARG A 67 -11.71 -34.79 -39.10
CA ARG A 67 -11.08 -34.32 -37.87
C ARG A 67 -9.87 -33.48 -38.26
N HIS A 68 -10.09 -32.20 -38.51
CA HIS A 68 -9.01 -31.22 -38.55
C HIS A 68 -8.43 -31.09 -37.13
N LEU A 69 -7.37 -31.85 -36.85
CA LEU A 69 -6.52 -31.65 -35.69
C LEU A 69 -5.75 -30.34 -35.90
N HIS A 70 -6.28 -29.24 -35.38
CA HIS A 70 -5.50 -28.03 -35.19
C HIS A 70 -4.49 -28.30 -34.06
N GLN A 71 -3.23 -28.54 -34.43
CA GLN A 71 -2.13 -28.49 -33.46
C GLN A 71 -1.92 -27.03 -33.05
N VAL A 72 -2.49 -26.66 -31.91
CA VAL A 72 -2.12 -25.43 -31.21
C VAL A 72 -0.77 -25.69 -30.56
N HIS A 73 0.28 -25.13 -31.14
CA HIS A 73 1.57 -25.02 -30.48
C HIS A 73 1.41 -23.97 -29.38
N GLY A 74 0.93 -24.40 -28.21
CA GLY A 74 1.01 -23.59 -27.01
C GLY A 74 2.48 -23.32 -26.75
N ARG A 75 2.90 -22.06 -26.91
CA ARG A 75 4.22 -21.65 -26.44
C ARG A 75 4.22 -21.85 -24.93
N HIS A 76 4.79 -22.96 -24.49
CA HIS A 76 5.18 -23.13 -23.10
C HIS A 76 6.16 -21.99 -22.81
N TRP A 77 5.82 -21.12 -21.86
CA TRP A 77 6.73 -20.10 -21.35
C TRP A 77 7.28 -20.62 -20.01
N PRO A 78 8.43 -21.31 -19.97
CA PRO A 78 8.94 -21.95 -18.76
C PRO A 78 9.58 -20.97 -17.78
N GLN A 79 9.25 -19.68 -17.84
CA GLN A 79 9.76 -18.70 -16.90
C GLN A 79 8.86 -17.46 -16.83
N CYS A 80 7.64 -17.61 -16.31
CA CYS A 80 7.10 -16.56 -15.47
C CYS A 80 7.94 -16.55 -14.20
N GLN A 81 9.15 -16.00 -14.31
CA GLN A 81 9.98 -15.65 -13.17
C GLN A 81 9.08 -14.82 -12.27
N ARG A 82 8.72 -15.38 -11.11
CA ARG A 82 8.16 -14.61 -10.00
C ARG A 82 9.26 -13.64 -9.57
N GLN A 83 9.41 -12.56 -10.32
CA GLN A 83 10.12 -11.40 -9.86
C GLN A 83 9.28 -10.93 -8.67
N LEU A 84 9.76 -11.20 -7.45
CA LEU A 84 9.19 -10.67 -6.23
C LEU A 84 9.32 -9.15 -6.32
N HIS A 85 8.36 -8.52 -6.98
CA HIS A 85 8.29 -7.08 -7.09
C HIS A 85 8.00 -6.56 -5.69
N HIS A 86 9.01 -5.97 -5.07
CA HIS A 86 8.80 -5.22 -3.86
C HIS A 86 7.98 -3.97 -4.22
N ASP A 87 6.97 -3.69 -3.41
CA ASP A 87 6.20 -2.47 -3.51
C ASP A 87 7.02 -1.31 -2.90
N ARG A 88 7.17 -0.22 -3.65
CA ARG A 88 7.92 0.96 -3.21
C ARG A 88 6.95 2.10 -2.98
N GLN A 89 6.66 2.34 -1.72
CA GLN A 89 5.75 3.40 -1.29
C GLN A 89 6.53 4.56 -0.67
N THR A 90 6.13 5.79 -0.97
CA THR A 90 6.61 6.99 -0.27
C THR A 90 5.50 7.49 0.64
N VAL A 91 5.82 7.67 1.92
CA VAL A 91 4.91 8.18 2.94
C VAL A 91 5.30 9.62 3.26
N PHE A 92 4.33 10.53 3.26
CA PHE A 92 4.54 11.94 3.53
C PHE A 92 3.92 12.33 4.87
N LEU A 93 4.63 13.18 5.62
CA LEU A 93 4.13 13.83 6.83
C LEU A 93 3.94 15.32 6.55
N PHE A 94 2.72 15.81 6.73
CA PHE A 94 2.41 17.24 6.68
C PHE A 94 1.96 17.77 8.04
N SER A 95 2.08 19.09 8.23
CA SER A 95 1.49 19.82 9.36
C SER A 95 0.58 20.94 8.87
N SER A 96 -0.50 21.15 9.60
CA SER A 96 -1.42 22.27 9.47
C SER A 96 -1.46 23.00 10.82
N PRO A 97 -0.76 24.14 10.94
CA PRO A 97 -0.77 24.95 12.16
C PRO A 97 -2.14 25.63 12.40
N PRO A 98 -2.38 26.16 13.61
CA PRO A 98 -3.47 27.09 13.86
C PRO A 98 -3.45 28.26 12.86
N ALA A 99 -4.63 28.76 12.48
CA ALA A 99 -4.78 29.86 11.53
C ALA A 99 -4.42 31.22 12.16
N VAL A 100 -3.13 31.41 12.45
CA VAL A 100 -2.53 32.64 13.01
C VAL A 100 -1.49 33.20 12.05
N HIS A 101 -1.31 34.52 12.00
CA HIS A 101 -0.21 35.18 11.27
C HIS A 101 0.03 34.66 9.84
N ASN A 102 -1.03 34.56 9.02
CA ASN A 102 -0.95 34.04 7.65
C ASN A 102 -0.30 32.64 7.55
N ALA A 103 -0.47 31.81 8.59
CA ALA A 103 0.09 30.48 8.62
C ALA A 103 -0.32 29.65 7.40
N PRO A 104 0.58 28.81 6.87
CA PRO A 104 0.26 27.95 5.75
C PRO A 104 -0.90 27.02 6.12
N ALA A 105 -1.81 26.79 5.18
CA ALA A 105 -2.92 25.87 5.40
C ALA A 105 -2.43 24.43 5.65
N LYS A 106 -1.33 24.03 5.00
CA LYS A 106 -0.68 22.73 5.15
C LYS A 106 0.72 22.79 4.55
N HIS A 107 1.75 22.28 5.24
CA HIS A 107 3.11 22.20 4.71
C HIS A 107 3.76 20.84 5.00
N LEU A 108 4.69 20.43 4.13
CA LEU A 108 5.38 19.15 4.24
C LEU A 108 6.49 19.24 5.30
N LEU A 109 6.49 18.34 6.27
CA LEU A 109 7.55 18.22 7.28
C LEU A 109 8.66 17.26 6.82
N GLY A 110 8.27 16.13 6.22
CA GLY A 110 9.21 15.10 5.82
C GLY A 110 8.54 13.97 5.06
N PHE A 111 9.36 13.06 4.52
CA PHE A 111 8.89 11.88 3.81
C PHE A 111 9.85 10.72 4.01
N GLU A 112 9.30 9.51 3.93
CA GLU A 112 10.05 8.27 4.04
C GLU A 112 9.69 7.34 2.90
N LYS A 113 10.71 6.74 2.28
CA LYS A 113 10.52 5.76 1.21
C LYS A 113 10.71 4.37 1.76
N VAL A 114 9.66 3.56 1.72
CA VAL A 114 9.68 2.17 2.18
C VAL A 114 9.59 1.21 0.99
N SER A 115 10.30 0.10 1.11
CA SER A 115 10.19 -1.03 0.18
C SER A 115 9.59 -2.19 0.96
N LEU A 116 8.39 -2.62 0.59
CA LEU A 116 7.67 -3.70 1.22
C LEU A 116 7.67 -4.93 0.32
N GLU A 117 7.83 -6.10 0.92
CA GLU A 117 7.57 -7.34 0.23
C GLU A 117 6.07 -7.49 -0.07
N PRO A 118 5.69 -8.25 -1.11
CA PRO A 118 4.29 -8.53 -1.39
C PRO A 118 3.53 -9.04 -0.16
N GLY A 119 2.47 -8.33 0.23
CA GLY A 119 1.62 -8.69 1.37
C GLY A 119 2.22 -8.40 2.75
N GLN A 120 3.38 -7.75 2.84
CA GLN A 120 3.93 -7.26 4.11
C GLN A 120 3.45 -5.84 4.42
N ALA A 121 3.40 -5.52 5.72
CA ALA A 121 3.19 -4.18 6.23
C ALA A 121 4.48 -3.67 6.86
N GLY A 122 4.80 -2.38 6.65
CA GLY A 122 5.92 -1.71 7.28
C GLY A 122 5.47 -0.65 8.27
N VAL A 123 6.34 -0.29 9.21
CA VAL A 123 6.14 0.84 10.12
C VAL A 123 7.09 1.96 9.71
N VAL A 124 6.56 3.16 9.58
CA VAL A 124 7.31 4.39 9.33
C VAL A 124 7.27 5.24 10.58
N ALA A 125 8.41 5.76 11.00
CA ALA A 125 8.52 6.66 12.15
C ALA A 125 9.07 8.00 11.67
N PHE A 126 8.34 9.08 11.96
CA PHE A 126 8.79 10.44 11.70
C PHE A 126 9.23 11.09 13.01
N LYS A 127 10.37 11.77 12.98
CA LYS A 127 10.81 12.63 14.07
C LYS A 127 10.32 14.04 13.80
N VAL A 128 9.62 14.64 14.75
CA VAL A 128 9.11 16.01 14.66
C VAL A 128 9.74 16.84 15.78
N ASP A 129 10.47 17.88 15.42
CA ASP A 129 11.01 18.90 16.33
C ASP A 129 10.01 20.05 16.42
N VAL A 130 9.38 20.23 17.58
CA VAL A 130 8.31 21.22 17.77
C VAL A 130 8.74 22.64 17.36
N CYS A 131 9.95 23.05 17.73
CA CYS A 131 10.42 24.40 17.47
C CYS A 131 10.83 24.61 16.02
N LYS A 132 11.32 23.57 15.34
CA LYS A 132 11.77 23.70 13.95
C LYS A 132 10.67 23.41 12.93
N ASP A 133 9.85 22.41 13.19
CA ASP A 133 8.91 21.87 12.21
C ASP A 133 7.52 22.51 12.33
N LEU A 134 7.16 22.97 13.54
CA LEU A 134 5.84 23.56 13.84
C LEU A 134 5.89 25.08 14.06
N SER A 135 7.06 25.72 13.89
CA SER A 135 7.16 27.18 13.93
C SER A 135 6.55 27.82 12.69
N VAL A 136 5.82 28.91 12.89
CA VAL A 136 5.34 29.82 11.85
C VAL A 136 6.10 31.15 11.96
N VAL A 137 6.27 31.83 10.83
CA VAL A 137 6.86 33.17 10.80
C VAL A 137 5.78 34.19 11.18
N ASP A 138 6.06 35.02 12.18
CA ASP A 138 5.17 36.10 12.57
C ASP A 138 5.26 37.31 11.61
N GLU A 139 4.40 38.31 11.83
CA GLU A 139 4.35 39.53 11.02
C GLU A 139 5.66 40.34 11.02
N LEU A 140 6.51 40.12 12.03
CA LEU A 140 7.80 40.79 12.18
C LEU A 140 8.96 39.96 11.58
N GLY A 141 8.66 38.81 10.97
CA GLY A 141 9.67 37.93 10.37
C GLY A 141 10.34 36.96 11.36
N ASN A 142 9.85 36.86 12.60
CA ASN A 142 10.41 35.95 13.59
C ASN A 142 9.73 34.59 13.56
N ARG A 143 10.52 33.51 13.68
CA ARG A 143 9.98 32.15 13.80
C ARG A 143 9.51 31.91 15.24
N LYS A 144 8.22 31.65 15.41
CA LYS A 144 7.58 31.34 16.69
C LYS A 144 6.72 30.10 16.56
N VAL A 145 6.57 29.33 17.64
CA VAL A 145 5.63 28.22 17.67
C VAL A 145 4.25 28.78 17.99
N ALA A 146 3.29 28.55 17.09
CA ALA A 146 1.91 28.94 17.33
C ALA A 146 1.31 28.08 18.47
N LEU A 147 0.69 28.70 19.47
CA LEU A 147 -0.04 27.97 20.50
C LEU A 147 -1.40 27.51 19.96
N GLY A 148 -1.91 26.40 20.51
CA GLY A 148 -3.17 25.78 20.09
C GLY A 148 -2.97 24.47 19.35
N SER A 149 -3.96 24.14 18.49
CA SER A 149 -4.09 22.84 17.83
C SER A 149 -3.34 22.79 16.50
N HIS A 150 -2.29 21.96 16.43
CA HIS A 150 -1.59 21.59 15.20
C HIS A 150 -2.11 20.25 14.70
N THR A 151 -2.44 20.15 13.42
CA THR A 151 -2.87 18.87 12.82
C THR A 151 -1.77 18.29 11.95
N LEU A 152 -1.27 17.11 12.33
CA LEU A 152 -0.34 16.30 11.55
C LEU A 152 -1.12 15.36 10.63
N HIS A 153 -0.68 15.25 9.38
CA HIS A 153 -1.31 14.43 8.34
C HIS A 153 -0.35 13.39 7.78
N VAL A 154 -0.78 12.12 7.77
CA VAL A 154 -0.07 11.02 7.11
C VAL A 154 -1.06 10.26 6.23
N GLY A 155 -1.02 10.51 4.92
CA GLY A 155 -2.10 10.07 4.03
C GLY A 155 -3.44 10.65 4.50
N ASP A 156 -4.40 9.77 4.77
CA ASP A 156 -5.73 10.13 5.27
C ASP A 156 -5.80 10.21 6.81
N LEU A 157 -4.75 9.77 7.51
CA LEU A 157 -4.68 9.83 8.97
C LEU A 157 -4.42 11.27 9.42
N LYS A 158 -5.18 11.72 10.43
CA LYS A 158 -5.01 13.03 11.06
C LYS A 158 -4.74 12.85 12.55
N HIS A 159 -3.74 13.55 13.07
CA HIS A 159 -3.39 13.56 14.49
C HIS A 159 -3.25 14.99 14.97
N THR A 160 -3.92 15.31 16.07
CA THR A 160 -3.91 16.65 16.65
C THR A 160 -2.95 16.73 17.83
N LEU A 161 -2.06 17.73 17.80
CA LEU A 161 -1.16 18.07 18.88
C LEU A 161 -1.55 19.46 19.42
N ASN A 162 -1.89 19.53 20.71
CA ASN A 162 -2.19 20.79 21.36
C ASN A 162 -0.95 21.31 22.08
N LEU A 163 -0.52 22.52 21.74
CA LEU A 163 0.61 23.21 22.36
C LEU A 163 0.09 24.34 23.23
N GLY A 164 0.52 24.38 24.49
CA GLY A 164 0.15 25.39 25.48
C GLY A 164 1.36 25.93 26.23
N VAL A 165 1.13 26.96 27.04
CA VAL A 165 2.08 27.57 27.98
C VAL A 165 1.90 27.02 29.38
#